data_AF-A0AB39W589-F1
#
_entry.id   AF-A0AB39W589-F1
#
_cell.length_a   1.000
_cell.length_b   1.000
_cell.length_c   1.000
_cell.angle_alpha   90.00
_cell.angle_beta   90.00
_cell.angle_gamma   90.00
#
_symmetry.space_group_name_H-M   'P 1'
#
loop_
_entity.id
_entity.type
_entity.pdbx_description
1 polymer ?
#
loop_
_entity_poly.entity_id
_entity_poly.type
_entity_poly.pdbx_seq_one_letter_code
_entity_poly.pdbx_strand_id
1 'polypeptide(L)'
;MNLTASKLNKFLFFKLPSAFLCGVRVKEIDENKCVVSVKHRWINQNPFNSMYFAVQAMAAELSTGALVIYQIKKSGKKISMLVANNKGNFTKKATGRITFVCKDGHLIAQAIKETIATGEGQTFWMKSIGTNEEGVQVSEMDFEWSVRIK
;
A
#
# COMPACT_ATOMS: atom_id res chain seq x y z
N MET A 1 -2.08 -18.13 9.74
CA MET A 1 -3.47 -17.73 9.38
C MET A 1 -3.42 -16.76 8.21
N ASN A 2 -4.02 -17.10 7.07
CA ASN A 2 -3.89 -16.31 5.83
C ASN A 2 -4.42 -14.88 6.01
N LEU A 3 -3.63 -13.91 5.56
CA LEU A 3 -4.01 -12.49 5.49
C LEU A 3 -5.02 -12.34 4.36
N THR A 4 -6.17 -11.72 4.63
CA THR A 4 -7.23 -11.51 3.64
C THR A 4 -7.64 -10.05 3.61
N ALA A 5 -8.25 -9.60 2.51
CA ALA A 5 -8.76 -8.25 2.36
C ALA A 5 -9.73 -7.87 3.51
N SER A 6 -10.62 -8.79 3.92
CA SER A 6 -11.55 -8.56 5.03
C SER A 6 -10.82 -8.31 6.36
N LYS A 7 -9.78 -9.09 6.67
CA LYS A 7 -8.97 -8.91 7.89
C LYS A 7 -8.20 -7.59 7.87
N LEU A 8 -7.64 -7.21 6.73
CA LEU A 8 -6.97 -5.93 6.56
C LEU A 8 -7.95 -4.77 6.73
N ASN A 9 -9.15 -4.84 6.14
CA ASN A 9 -10.17 -3.81 6.30
C ASN A 9 -10.67 -3.69 7.75
N LYS A 10 -10.79 -4.81 8.49
CA LYS A 10 -11.04 -4.79 9.95
C LYS A 10 -9.87 -4.15 10.71
N PHE A 11 -8.63 -4.46 10.34
CA PHE A 11 -7.45 -3.81 10.93
C PHE A 11 -7.49 -2.29 10.70
N LEU A 12 -7.80 -1.81 9.49
CA LEU A 12 -7.94 -0.38 9.23
C LEU A 12 -9.00 0.24 10.15
N PHE A 13 -10.15 -0.41 10.32
CA PHE A 13 -11.21 0.10 11.20
C PHE A 13 -10.72 0.28 12.64
N PHE A 14 -10.00 -0.70 13.20
CA PHE A 14 -9.60 -0.68 14.62
C PHE A 14 -8.24 -0.02 14.89
N LYS A 15 -7.33 0.01 13.92
CA LYS A 15 -5.91 0.38 14.11
C LYS A 15 -5.44 1.51 13.19
N LEU A 16 -6.17 1.82 12.12
CA LEU A 16 -5.87 2.95 11.23
C LEU A 16 -7.17 3.67 10.79
N PRO A 17 -7.95 4.21 11.74
CA PRO A 17 -9.30 4.70 11.48
C PRO A 17 -9.34 5.87 10.48
N SER A 18 -8.27 6.69 10.39
CA SER A 18 -8.17 7.77 9.41
C SER A 18 -8.29 7.26 7.97
N ALA A 19 -7.54 6.21 7.62
CA ALA A 19 -7.64 5.56 6.30
C ALA A 19 -9.02 4.92 6.10
N PHE A 20 -9.58 4.29 7.14
CA PHE A 20 -10.90 3.68 7.06
C PHE A 20 -12.01 4.71 6.78
N LEU A 21 -12.01 5.84 7.49
CA LEU A 21 -12.98 6.93 7.36
C LEU A 21 -12.86 7.63 6.00
N CYS A 22 -11.63 7.78 5.48
CA CYS A 22 -11.40 8.28 4.12
C CYS A 22 -11.88 7.30 3.02
N GLY A 23 -12.31 6.09 3.38
CA GLY A 23 -12.88 5.12 2.45
C GLY A 23 -11.86 4.21 1.76
N VAL A 24 -10.63 4.13 2.26
CA VAL A 24 -9.58 3.23 1.75
C VAL A 24 -9.95 1.78 2.06
N ARG A 25 -10.00 0.92 1.05
CA ARG A 25 -10.36 -0.50 1.20
C ARG A 25 -9.44 -1.40 0.39
N VAL A 26 -8.87 -2.42 1.02
CA VAL A 26 -8.22 -3.53 0.32
C VAL A 26 -9.29 -4.34 -0.41
N LYS A 27 -9.04 -4.64 -1.69
CA LYS A 27 -9.92 -5.40 -2.57
C LYS A 27 -9.40 -6.81 -2.82
N GLU A 28 -8.10 -6.92 -3.07
CA GLU A 28 -7.42 -8.17 -3.37
C GLU A 28 -6.04 -8.14 -2.72
N ILE A 29 -5.59 -9.29 -2.25
CA ILE A 29 -4.22 -9.47 -1.80
C ILE A 29 -3.80 -10.93 -2.00
N ASP A 30 -2.64 -11.11 -2.61
CA ASP A 30 -1.93 -12.37 -2.72
C ASP A 30 -0.43 -12.13 -2.51
N GLU A 31 0.42 -13.10 -2.85
CA GLU A 31 1.86 -13.00 -2.66
C GLU A 31 2.56 -12.02 -3.65
N ASN A 32 1.95 -11.80 -4.81
CA ASN A 32 2.52 -11.05 -5.91
C ASN A 32 2.00 -9.62 -5.95
N LYS A 33 0.72 -9.41 -5.61
CA LYS A 33 0.06 -8.11 -5.71
C LYS A 33 -0.90 -7.80 -4.57
N CYS A 34 -1.15 -6.51 -4.41
CA CYS A 34 -2.19 -5.97 -3.54
C CYS A 34 -2.95 -4.87 -4.29
N VAL A 35 -4.28 -4.93 -4.19
CA VAL A 35 -5.20 -3.97 -4.81
C VAL A 35 -5.96 -3.24 -3.73
N VAL A 36 -5.86 -1.92 -3.71
CA VAL A 36 -6.55 -1.02 -2.79
C VAL A 36 -7.40 -0.06 -3.60
N SER A 37 -8.59 0.27 -3.11
CA SER A 37 -9.46 1.25 -3.77
C SER A 37 -9.95 2.31 -2.78
N VAL A 38 -10.21 3.50 -3.30
CA VAL A 38 -10.84 4.60 -2.57
C VAL A 38 -11.77 5.35 -3.51
N LYS A 39 -12.96 5.72 -3.03
CA LYS A 39 -13.94 6.51 -3.81
C LYS A 39 -13.85 7.97 -3.40
N HIS A 40 -13.72 8.88 -4.36
CA HIS A 40 -13.81 10.32 -4.16
C HIS A 40 -15.19 10.69 -3.56
N ARG A 41 -15.17 11.36 -2.41
CA ARG A 41 -16.31 11.76 -1.58
C ARG A 41 -15.98 13.06 -0.84
N TRP A 42 -17.00 13.70 -0.28
CA TRP A 42 -16.84 14.94 0.49
C TRP A 42 -15.73 14.90 1.56
N ILE A 43 -15.58 13.78 2.28
CA ILE A 43 -14.59 13.64 3.36
C ILE A 43 -13.14 13.57 2.88
N ASN A 44 -12.91 13.21 1.61
CA ASN A 44 -11.57 12.99 1.06
C ASN A 44 -11.24 13.86 -0.16
N GLN A 45 -12.07 14.88 -0.43
CA GLN A 45 -11.84 15.84 -1.50
C GLN A 45 -10.84 16.93 -1.08
N ASN A 46 -10.20 17.54 -2.07
CA ASN A 46 -9.47 18.80 -1.96
C ASN A 46 -10.32 19.99 -2.47
N PRO A 47 -9.85 21.24 -2.31
CA PRO A 47 -10.55 22.44 -2.82
C PRO A 47 -10.71 22.52 -4.35
N PHE A 48 -10.16 21.57 -5.10
CA PHE A 48 -10.15 21.56 -6.58
C PHE A 48 -11.04 20.46 -7.18
N ASN A 49 -12.01 19.96 -6.40
CA ASN A 49 -12.99 18.93 -6.79
C ASN A 49 -12.35 17.59 -7.20
N SER A 50 -11.30 17.18 -6.51
CA SER A 50 -10.62 15.89 -6.70
C SER A 50 -10.14 15.31 -5.38
N MET A 51 -9.77 14.04 -5.37
CA MET A 51 -9.28 13.38 -4.16
C MET A 51 -8.00 14.03 -3.65
N TYR A 52 -7.98 14.35 -2.35
CA TYR A 52 -6.83 14.92 -1.67
C TYR A 52 -5.61 14.02 -1.80
N PHE A 53 -4.45 14.61 -2.09
CA PHE A 53 -3.23 13.86 -2.43
C PHE A 53 -2.81 12.91 -1.30
N ALA A 54 -3.00 13.31 -0.03
CA ALA A 54 -2.67 12.45 1.11
C ALA A 54 -3.55 11.20 1.18
N VAL A 55 -4.81 11.26 0.71
CA VAL A 55 -5.70 10.09 0.66
C VAL A 55 -5.27 9.12 -0.45
N GLN A 56 -4.81 9.66 -1.58
CA GLN A 56 -4.16 8.85 -2.61
C GLN A 56 -2.90 8.18 -2.05
N ALA A 57 -2.08 8.91 -1.30
CA ALA A 57 -0.89 8.37 -0.63
C ALA A 57 -1.22 7.31 0.41
N MET A 58 -2.26 7.48 1.23
CA MET A 58 -2.73 6.44 2.16
C MET A 58 -3.12 5.15 1.43
N ALA A 59 -3.84 5.26 0.31
CA ALA A 59 -4.28 4.10 -0.46
C ALA A 59 -3.10 3.40 -1.17
N ALA A 60 -2.19 4.18 -1.75
CA ALA A 60 -0.99 3.69 -2.40
C ALA A 60 -0.04 3.02 -1.40
N GLU A 61 0.24 3.67 -0.27
CA GLU A 61 1.08 3.14 0.81
C GLU A 61 0.52 1.81 1.32
N LEU A 62 -0.78 1.75 1.62
CA LEU A 62 -1.44 0.53 2.07
C LEU A 62 -1.28 -0.62 1.06
N SER A 63 -1.31 -0.34 -0.25
CA SER A 63 -1.12 -1.40 -1.26
C SER A 63 0.28 -2.01 -1.18
N THR A 64 1.31 -1.21 -0.91
CA THR A 64 2.69 -1.69 -0.74
C THR A 64 2.89 -2.34 0.64
N GLY A 65 2.49 -1.67 1.72
CA GLY A 65 2.68 -2.12 3.09
C GLY A 65 1.90 -3.38 3.44
N ALA A 66 0.67 -3.54 2.92
CA ALA A 66 -0.07 -4.79 3.12
C ALA A 66 0.63 -5.99 2.48
N LEU A 67 1.32 -5.79 1.34
CA LEU A 67 2.10 -6.82 0.68
C LEU A 67 3.38 -7.16 1.47
N VAL A 68 4.02 -6.16 2.10
CA VAL A 68 5.13 -6.40 3.04
C VAL A 68 4.66 -7.22 4.25
N ILE A 69 3.51 -6.86 4.85
CA ILE A 69 2.91 -7.63 5.95
C ILE A 69 2.60 -9.07 5.50
N TYR A 70 2.10 -9.26 4.28
CA TYR A 70 1.81 -10.58 3.73
C TYR A 70 3.06 -11.45 3.71
N GLN A 71 4.15 -10.95 3.12
CA GLN A 71 5.40 -11.70 2.96
C GLN A 71 6.09 -11.98 4.30
N ILE A 72 6.07 -11.02 5.25
CA ILE A 72 6.56 -11.26 6.61
C ILE A 72 5.77 -12.37 7.30
N LYS A 73 4.44 -12.37 7.16
CA LYS A 73 3.61 -13.46 7.73
C LYS A 73 3.88 -14.80 7.05
N LYS A 74 4.11 -14.80 5.74
CA LYS A 74 4.45 -16.00 4.97
C LYS A 74 5.80 -16.60 5.40
N SER A 75 6.80 -15.76 5.72
CA SER A 75 8.12 -16.24 6.17
C SER A 75 8.11 -16.89 7.56
N GLY A 76 7.10 -16.60 8.38
CA GLY A 76 7.00 -17.11 9.75
C GLY A 76 8.04 -16.50 10.71
N LYS A 77 8.78 -15.47 10.28
CA LYS A 77 9.81 -14.80 11.09
C LYS A 77 9.28 -13.51 11.72
N LYS A 78 9.89 -13.12 12.84
CA LYS A 78 9.65 -11.81 13.46
C LYS A 78 10.53 -10.79 12.75
N ILE A 79 9.93 -9.99 11.88
CA ILE A 79 10.62 -8.96 11.09
C ILE A 79 9.94 -7.62 11.37
N SER A 80 10.71 -6.59 11.74
CA SER A 80 10.22 -5.20 11.74
C SER A 80 10.15 -4.66 10.32
N MET A 81 9.16 -3.82 10.06
CA MET A 81 9.04 -3.07 8.81
C MET A 81 8.79 -1.58 9.10
N LEU A 82 9.30 -0.70 8.24
CA LEU A 82 9.14 0.76 8.37
C LEU A 82 9.13 1.42 6.98
N VAL A 83 8.27 2.42 6.76
CA VAL A 83 8.41 3.34 5.61
C VAL A 83 9.55 4.31 5.92
N ALA A 84 10.58 4.34 5.07
CA ALA A 84 11.70 5.26 5.19
C ALA A 84 11.49 6.53 4.37
N ASN A 85 11.01 6.39 3.13
CA ASN A 85 10.83 7.50 2.20
C ASN A 85 9.60 7.30 1.32
N ASN A 86 9.08 8.39 0.76
CA ASN A 86 8.03 8.36 -0.26
C ASN A 86 8.28 9.41 -1.35
N LYS A 87 7.86 9.09 -2.58
CA LYS A 87 7.77 10.04 -3.69
C LYS A 87 6.52 9.76 -4.51
N GLY A 88 5.98 10.77 -5.18
CA GLY A 88 4.75 10.61 -5.94
C GLY A 88 4.65 11.59 -7.10
N ASN A 89 4.07 11.10 -8.19
CA ASN A 89 3.75 11.85 -9.39
C ASN A 89 2.22 11.85 -9.59
N PHE A 90 1.65 13.02 -9.81
CA PHE A 90 0.22 13.21 -10.05
C PHE A 90 0.01 13.69 -11.49
N THR A 91 -0.54 12.84 -12.34
CA THR A 91 -0.66 13.10 -13.79
C THR A 91 -2.04 13.63 -14.17
N LYS A 92 -3.09 13.28 -13.40
CA LYS A 92 -4.47 13.72 -13.62
C LYS A 92 -5.23 13.90 -12.31
N LYS A 93 -6.36 14.61 -12.37
CA LYS A 93 -7.28 14.70 -11.23
C LYS A 93 -7.86 13.34 -10.90
N ALA A 94 -7.74 12.94 -9.64
CA ALA A 94 -8.33 11.72 -9.10
C ALA A 94 -9.81 11.95 -8.78
N THR A 95 -10.70 11.65 -9.72
CA THR A 95 -12.17 11.70 -9.55
C THR A 95 -12.77 10.30 -9.63
N GLY A 96 -14.01 10.13 -9.15
CA GLY A 96 -14.66 8.81 -9.12
C GLY A 96 -13.99 7.83 -8.18
N ARG A 97 -13.96 6.54 -8.56
CA ARG A 97 -13.20 5.53 -7.82
C ARG A 97 -11.79 5.39 -8.38
N ILE A 98 -10.80 5.45 -7.49
CA ILE A 98 -9.41 5.19 -7.84
C ILE A 98 -8.99 3.84 -7.27
N THR A 99 -8.29 3.05 -8.08
CA THR A 99 -7.72 1.76 -7.75
C THR A 99 -6.19 1.86 -7.80
N PHE A 100 -5.57 1.58 -6.67
CA PHE A 100 -4.13 1.54 -6.45
C PHE A 100 -3.65 0.09 -6.46
N VAL A 101 -2.65 -0.21 -7.29
CA VAL A 101 -2.12 -1.57 -7.45
C VAL A 101 -0.61 -1.56 -7.26
N CYS A 102 -0.14 -2.39 -6.35
CA CYS A 102 1.26 -2.77 -6.23
C CYS A 102 1.45 -4.22 -6.69
N LYS A 103 2.50 -4.50 -7.45
CA LYS A 103 2.85 -5.84 -7.98
C LYS A 103 4.28 -6.27 -7.60
N ASP A 104 4.88 -5.60 -6.63
CA ASP A 104 6.30 -5.74 -6.31
C ASP A 104 6.57 -6.78 -5.22
N GLY A 105 5.71 -7.80 -5.10
CA GLY A 105 5.85 -8.85 -4.08
C GLY A 105 7.20 -9.58 -4.14
N HIS A 106 7.78 -9.67 -5.33
CA HIS A 106 9.09 -10.30 -5.57
C HIS A 106 10.26 -9.55 -4.90
N LEU A 107 10.22 -8.21 -4.85
CA LEU A 107 11.27 -7.39 -4.19
C LEU A 107 11.31 -7.68 -2.69
N ILE A 108 10.12 -7.80 -2.10
CA ILE A 108 9.96 -8.08 -0.67
C ILE A 108 10.49 -9.46 -0.32
N ALA A 109 10.19 -10.46 -1.15
CA ALA A 109 10.65 -11.84 -0.94
C ALA A 109 12.19 -11.91 -0.93
N GLN A 110 12.84 -11.18 -1.82
CA GLN A 110 14.30 -11.07 -1.86
C GLN A 110 14.86 -10.40 -0.59
N ALA A 111 14.33 -9.23 -0.23
CA ALA A 111 14.78 -8.50 0.96
C ALA A 111 14.57 -9.28 2.28
N ILE A 112 13.47 -10.05 2.37
CA ILE A 112 13.24 -10.94 3.52
C ILE A 112 14.27 -12.07 3.55
N LYS A 113 14.60 -12.68 2.42
CA LYS A 113 15.62 -13.73 2.35
C LYS A 113 16.98 -13.19 2.81
N GLU A 114 17.35 -12.01 2.35
CA GLU A 114 18.61 -11.34 2.69
C GLU A 114 18.69 -10.98 4.18
N THR A 115 17.67 -10.32 4.74
CA THR A 115 17.69 -9.96 6.17
C THR A 115 17.73 -11.19 7.08
N ILE A 116 17.11 -12.31 6.68
CA ILE A 116 17.20 -13.58 7.41
C ILE A 116 18.62 -14.15 7.34
N ALA A 117 19.26 -14.07 6.18
CA ALA A 117 20.59 -14.66 5.97
C ALA A 117 21.70 -13.85 6.65
N THR A 118 21.62 -12.52 6.62
CA THR A 118 22.68 -11.63 7.10
C THR A 118 22.45 -11.08 8.50
N GLY A 119 21.19 -11.00 8.96
CA GLY A 119 20.83 -10.27 10.18
C GLY A 119 20.79 -8.74 10.02
N GLU A 120 21.15 -8.23 8.84
CA GLU A 120 21.18 -6.80 8.55
C GLU A 120 19.84 -6.29 8.01
N GLY A 121 19.57 -5.00 8.20
CA GLY A 121 18.39 -4.35 7.65
C GLY A 121 18.50 -4.19 6.13
N GLN A 122 17.41 -4.44 5.41
CA GLN A 122 17.34 -4.31 3.96
C GLN A 122 16.35 -3.20 3.60
N THR A 123 16.66 -2.41 2.58
CA THR A 123 15.76 -1.41 2.02
C THR A 123 15.43 -1.70 0.57
N PHE A 124 14.21 -1.39 0.16
CA PHE A 124 13.75 -1.57 -1.21
C PHE A 124 12.60 -0.62 -1.54
N TRP A 125 12.58 -0.14 -2.78
CA TRP A 125 11.51 0.70 -3.30
C TRP A 125 10.38 -0.16 -3.88
N MET A 126 9.14 0.21 -3.56
CA MET A 126 7.95 -0.41 -4.11
C MET A 126 7.07 0.64 -4.77
N LYS A 127 6.42 0.27 -5.86
CA LYS A 127 5.56 1.14 -6.66
C LYS A 127 4.09 0.77 -6.51
N SER A 128 3.25 1.80 -6.48
CA SER A 128 1.80 1.71 -6.57
C SER A 128 1.26 2.64 -7.65
N ILE A 129 0.54 2.08 -8.61
CA ILE A 129 -0.11 2.84 -9.70
C ILE A 129 -1.59 3.05 -9.37
N GLY A 130 -2.03 4.31 -9.36
CA GLY A 130 -3.42 4.73 -9.21
C GLY A 130 -4.12 4.95 -10.55
N THR A 131 -5.21 4.22 -10.81
CA THR A 131 -6.03 4.33 -12.03
C THR A 131 -7.48 4.65 -11.70
N ASN A 132 -8.17 5.41 -12.55
CA ASN A 132 -9.61 5.65 -12.44
C ASN A 132 -10.44 4.46 -13.02
N GLU A 133 -11.76 4.59 -13.06
CA GLU A 133 -12.68 3.56 -13.58
C GLU A 133 -12.53 3.30 -15.10
N GLU A 134 -11.91 4.22 -15.83
CA GLU A 134 -11.60 4.08 -17.27
C GLU A 134 -10.20 3.46 -17.52
N GLY A 135 -9.48 3.08 -16.45
CA GLY A 135 -8.11 2.56 -16.54
C GLY A 135 -7.03 3.63 -16.76
N VAL A 136 -7.39 4.91 -16.70
CA VAL A 136 -6.46 6.02 -16.88
C VAL A 136 -5.65 6.23 -15.61
N GLN A 137 -4.32 6.22 -15.73
CA GLN A 137 -3.42 6.52 -14.62
C GLN A 137 -3.57 7.99 -14.18
N VAL A 138 -3.86 8.19 -12.89
CA VAL A 138 -4.00 9.51 -12.26
C VAL A 138 -2.83 9.85 -11.36
N SER A 139 -2.17 8.83 -10.79
CA SER A 139 -0.98 8.98 -9.96
C SER A 139 -0.13 7.72 -9.93
N GLU A 140 1.15 7.92 -9.63
CA GLU A 140 2.15 6.90 -9.34
C GLU A 140 2.87 7.29 -8.06
N MET A 141 3.05 6.35 -7.15
CA MET A 141 3.75 6.60 -5.89
C MET A 141 4.70 5.47 -5.58
N ASP A 142 5.90 5.83 -5.14
CA ASP A 142 6.91 4.90 -4.69
C ASP A 142 7.14 5.08 -3.19
N PHE A 143 7.28 3.97 -2.48
CA PHE A 143 7.57 3.90 -1.05
C PHE A 143 8.83 3.09 -0.83
N GLU A 144 9.79 3.65 -0.10
CA GLU A 144 10.95 2.90 0.37
C GLU A 144 10.60 2.22 1.69
N TRP A 145 10.67 0.90 1.68
CA TRP A 145 10.47 0.09 2.86
C TRP A 145 11.80 -0.39 3.40
N SER A 146 11.94 -0.38 4.73
CA SER A 146 13.00 -1.07 5.45
C SER A 146 12.43 -2.29 6.14
N VAL A 147 13.13 -3.42 6.07
CA VAL A 147 12.84 -4.63 6.84
C VAL A 147 14.07 -5.08 7.60
N ARG A 148 13.89 -5.59 8.82
CA ARG A 148 14.98 -6.14 9.64
C ARG A 148 14.49 -7.29 10.51
N ILE A 149 15.23 -8.41 10.53
CA ILE A 149 14.94 -9.51 11.45
C ILE A 149 15.16 -9.10 12.91
N LYS A 150 14.28 -9.55 13.80
CA LYS A 150 14.33 -9.31 15.25
C LYS A 150 14.89 -10.51 16.01
#